data_AF-A0A085VNQ2-F1
#
_entry.id   AF-A0A085VNQ2-F1
#
_cell.length_a   1.000
_cell.length_b   1.000
_cell.length_c   1.000
_cell.angle_alpha   90.00
_cell.angle_beta   90.00
_cell.angle_gamma   90.00
#
_symmetry.space_group_name_H-M   'P 1'
#
loop_
_entity.id
_entity.type
_entity.pdbx_description
1 polymer ?
#
loop_
_entity_poly.entity_id
_entity_poly.type
_entity_poly.pdbx_seq_one_letter_code
_entity_poly.pdbx_strand_id
1 'polypeptide(L)'
;MSKEEQDSVELLKGLGELYRRSGQSQRALVMLLIAVQLAPDDSSLLRNLVMAFTDSGQADRALAALDRLHECEGESPGLLLLRSRALWSGARKEEARQCFKRYLIARRAAQ
;
A
#
# COMPACT_ATOMS: atom_id res chain seq x y z
N MET A 1 15.64 -9.29 14.44
CA MET A 1 15.44 -7.87 14.77
C MET A 1 15.56 -7.68 16.26
N SER A 2 16.28 -6.65 16.69
CA SER A 2 16.31 -6.22 18.09
C SER A 2 14.98 -5.52 18.46
N LYS A 3 14.71 -5.39 19.77
CA LYS A 3 13.54 -4.65 20.24
C LYS A 3 13.56 -3.18 19.77
N GLU A 4 14.75 -2.57 19.76
CA GLU A 4 14.94 -1.20 19.29
C GLU A 4 14.66 -1.04 17.78
N GLU A 5 15.04 -2.02 16.97
CA GLU A 5 14.72 -2.05 15.54
C GLU A 5 13.20 -2.17 15.32
N GLN A 6 12.52 -3.01 16.09
CA GLN A 6 11.08 -3.18 16.03
C GLN A 6 10.33 -1.89 16.43
N ASP A 7 10.76 -1.26 17.53
CA ASP A 7 10.18 0.02 17.99
C ASP A 7 10.42 1.14 16.96
N SER A 8 11.60 1.15 16.32
CA SER A 8 11.94 2.09 15.25
C SER A 8 11.05 1.90 14.01
N VAL A 9 10.82 0.66 13.59
CA VAL A 9 9.91 0.33 12.49
C VAL A 9 8.49 0.79 12.78
N GLU A 10 7.98 0.53 13.98
CA GLU A 10 6.64 0.95 14.40
C GLU A 10 6.50 2.47 14.39
N LEU A 11 7.50 3.20 14.90
CA LEU A 11 7.52 4.66 14.88
C LEU A 11 7.53 5.21 13.46
N LEU A 12 8.40 4.70 12.58
CA LEU A 12 8.49 5.13 11.18
C LEU A 12 7.19 4.85 10.42
N LYS A 13 6.55 3.70 10.67
CA LYS A 13 5.22 3.35 10.14
C LYS A 13 4.16 4.37 10.55
N GLY A 14 4.11 4.70 11.84
CA GLY A 14 3.17 5.68 12.39
C GLY A 14 3.36 7.08 11.83
N LEU A 15 4.62 7.55 11.75
CA LEU A 15 4.95 8.83 11.13
C LEU A 15 4.61 8.86 9.64
N GLY A 16 4.88 7.78 8.93
CA GLY A 16 4.52 7.63 7.52
C GLY A 16 3.03 7.81 7.29
N GLU A 17 2.20 7.10 8.06
CA GLU A 17 0.74 7.21 7.96
C GLU A 17 0.24 8.60 8.36
N LEU A 18 0.82 9.21 9.40
CA LEU A 18 0.46 10.57 9.82
C LEU A 18 0.73 11.58 8.69
N TYR A 19 1.94 11.58 8.13
CA TYR A 19 2.28 12.47 7.02
C TYR A 19 1.39 12.25 5.81
N ARG A 20 1.04 11.01 5.50
CA ARG A 20 0.15 10.67 4.38
C ARG A 20 -1.23 11.30 4.58
N ARG A 21 -1.81 11.15 5.77
CA ARG A 21 -3.12 11.74 6.12
C ARG A 21 -3.09 13.26 6.13
N SER A 22 -1.95 13.88 6.43
CA SER A 22 -1.75 15.32 6.35
C SER A 22 -1.46 15.84 4.94
N GLY A 23 -1.55 15.01 3.90
CA GLY A 23 -1.26 15.37 2.51
C GLY A 23 0.23 15.56 2.19
N GLN A 24 1.12 15.25 3.14
CA GLN A 24 2.57 15.35 2.99
C GLN A 24 3.15 14.05 2.41
N SER A 25 2.63 13.62 1.26
CA SER A 25 2.89 12.29 0.68
C SER A 25 4.37 11.99 0.44
N GLN A 26 5.20 13.00 0.12
CA GLN A 26 6.65 12.80 -0.04
C GLN A 26 7.33 12.44 1.30
N ARG A 27 6.98 13.11 2.39
CA ARG A 27 7.54 12.80 3.72
C ARG A 27 7.07 11.43 4.21
N ALA A 28 5.80 11.10 3.93
CA ALA A 28 5.26 9.77 4.19
C ALA A 28 6.09 8.67 3.51
N LEU A 29 6.40 8.86 2.23
CA LEU A 29 7.23 7.92 1.47
C LEU A 29 8.62 7.74 2.08
N VAL A 30 9.29 8.82 2.49
CA VAL A 30 10.62 8.70 3.11
C VAL A 30 10.58 7.83 4.36
N MET A 31 9.64 8.07 5.28
CA MET A 31 9.52 7.29 6.52
C MET A 31 9.20 5.81 6.22
N LEU A 32 8.25 5.57 5.31
CA LEU A 32 7.83 4.21 4.95
C LEU A 32 8.91 3.44 4.19
N LEU A 33 9.68 4.10 3.33
CA LEU A 33 10.80 3.45 2.63
C LEU A 33 11.88 3.01 3.61
N ILE A 34 12.23 3.84 4.60
CA ILE A 34 13.18 3.46 5.64
C ILE A 34 12.62 2.28 6.45
N ALA A 35 11.34 2.33 6.84
CA ALA A 35 10.71 1.22 7.57
C ALA A 35 10.76 -0.09 6.77
N VAL A 36 10.48 -0.06 5.46
CA VAL A 36 10.56 -1.23 4.58
C VAL A 36 11.99 -1.74 4.42
N GLN A 37 13.02 -0.88 4.49
CA GLN A 37 14.41 -1.38 4.51
C GLN A 37 14.73 -2.18 5.76
N LEU A 38 14.15 -1.80 6.91
CA LEU A 38 14.34 -2.50 8.19
C LEU A 38 13.49 -3.78 8.29
N ALA A 39 12.28 -3.77 7.73
CA ALA A 39 11.36 -4.90 7.71
C ALA A 39 10.74 -5.08 6.31
N PRO A 40 11.48 -5.67 5.35
CA PRO A 40 11.06 -5.76 3.95
C PRO A 40 9.85 -6.67 3.71
N ASP A 41 9.62 -7.62 4.62
CA ASP A 41 8.54 -8.62 4.53
C ASP A 41 7.31 -8.25 5.39
N ASP A 42 7.31 -7.06 6.02
CA ASP A 42 6.12 -6.58 6.74
C ASP A 42 5.07 -6.05 5.74
N SER A 43 4.06 -6.87 5.50
CA SER A 43 2.93 -6.54 4.63
C SER A 43 2.17 -5.28 5.05
N SER A 44 2.17 -4.91 6.33
CA SER A 44 1.56 -3.66 6.79
C SER A 44 2.32 -2.45 6.25
N LEU A 45 3.65 -2.49 6.26
CA LEU A 45 4.49 -1.45 5.68
C LEU A 45 4.34 -1.37 4.17
N LEU A 46 4.34 -2.52 3.49
CA LEU A 46 4.10 -2.57 2.05
C LEU A 46 2.73 -1.97 1.69
N ARG A 47 1.68 -2.26 2.46
CA ARG A 47 0.35 -1.65 2.27
C ARG A 47 0.38 -0.14 2.43
N ASN A 48 1.03 0.36 3.48
CA ASN A 48 1.17 1.81 3.69
C ASN A 48 1.96 2.47 2.56
N LEU A 49 2.99 1.79 2.05
CA LEU A 49 3.79 2.27 0.93
C LEU A 49 2.97 2.33 -0.37
N VAL A 50 2.13 1.32 -0.65
CA VAL A 50 1.17 1.35 -1.77
C VAL A 50 0.23 2.55 -1.68
N MET A 51 -0.33 2.81 -0.49
CA MET A 51 -1.20 3.97 -0.28
C MET A 51 -0.43 5.28 -0.52
N ALA A 52 0.79 5.41 0.02
CA ALA A 52 1.60 6.60 -0.15
C ALA A 52 2.04 6.84 -1.61
N PHE A 53 2.36 5.78 -2.37
CA PHE A 53 2.62 5.89 -3.80
C PHE A 53 1.37 6.29 -4.58
N THR A 54 0.22 5.72 -4.23
CA THR A 54 -1.07 6.08 -4.84
C THR A 54 -1.41 7.55 -4.62
N ASP A 55 -1.28 8.03 -3.38
CA ASP A 55 -1.58 9.41 -2.97
C ASP A 55 -0.59 10.43 -3.55
N SER A 56 0.63 10.00 -3.91
CA SER A 56 1.63 10.84 -4.59
C SER A 56 1.60 10.74 -6.11
N GLY A 57 0.62 10.02 -6.69
CA GLY A 57 0.48 9.85 -8.14
C GLY A 57 1.49 8.91 -8.78
N GLN A 58 2.30 8.21 -7.98
CA GLN A 58 3.30 7.23 -8.45
C GLN A 58 2.66 5.85 -8.67
N ALA A 59 1.68 5.79 -9.57
CA ALA A 59 0.85 4.60 -9.80
C ALA A 59 1.66 3.35 -10.13
N ASP A 60 2.68 3.44 -10.99
CA ASP A 60 3.49 2.27 -11.38
C ASP A 60 4.25 1.67 -10.20
N ARG A 61 4.77 2.51 -9.30
CA ARG A 61 5.43 2.04 -8.07
C ARG A 61 4.43 1.43 -7.08
N ALA A 62 3.22 1.99 -7.00
CA ALA A 62 2.15 1.40 -6.21
C ALA A 62 1.77 0.00 -6.72
N LEU A 63 1.70 -0.17 -8.05
CA LEU A 63 1.41 -1.47 -8.68
C LEU A 63 2.52 -2.49 -8.43
N ALA A 64 3.80 -2.10 -8.57
CA ALA A 64 4.92 -2.99 -8.27
C ALA A 64 4.93 -3.44 -6.80
N ALA A 65 4.64 -2.54 -5.86
CA ALA A 65 4.51 -2.89 -4.45
C ALA A 65 3.28 -3.78 -4.17
N LEU A 66 2.18 -3.60 -4.91
CA LEU A 66 1.01 -4.46 -4.84
C LEU A 66 1.28 -5.86 -5.37
N ASP A 67 2.08 -6.01 -6.42
CA ASP A 67 2.45 -7.32 -6.96
C ASP A 67 3.26 -8.11 -5.91
N ARG A 68 4.20 -7.46 -5.21
CA ARG A 68 4.91 -8.08 -4.06
C ARG A 68 3.96 -8.47 -2.92
N LEU A 69 3.02 -7.61 -2.56
CA LEU A 69 2.00 -7.94 -1.55
C LEU A 69 1.14 -9.13 -1.94
N HIS A 70 0.78 -9.22 -3.21
CA HIS A 70 0.01 -10.32 -3.76
C HIS A 70 0.79 -11.64 -3.70
N GLU A 71 2.10 -11.61 -3.96
CA GLU A 71 2.97 -12.78 -3.81
C GLU A 71 3.05 -13.26 -2.35
N CYS A 72 3.09 -12.34 -1.38
CA CYS A 72 3.20 -12.68 0.04
C CYS A 72 1.89 -13.18 0.67
N GLU A 73 0.75 -12.58 0.32
CA GLU A 73 -0.52 -12.81 1.00
C GLU A 73 -1.61 -13.46 0.14
N GLY A 74 -1.36 -13.57 -1.18
CA GLY A 74 -2.38 -13.95 -2.15
C GLY A 74 -3.40 -12.85 -2.42
N GLU A 75 -4.36 -13.15 -3.29
CA GLU A 75 -5.43 -12.20 -3.62
C GLU A 75 -6.40 -12.02 -2.44
N SER A 76 -6.62 -10.78 -2.03
CA SER A 76 -7.65 -10.43 -1.05
C SER A 76 -8.53 -9.26 -1.54
N PRO A 77 -9.76 -9.12 -1.01
CA PRO A 77 -10.58 -7.95 -1.32
C PRO A 77 -9.87 -6.62 -1.03
N GLY A 78 -9.06 -6.56 0.04
CA GLY A 78 -8.28 -5.37 0.36
C GLY A 78 -7.26 -5.01 -0.72
N LEU A 79 -6.54 -6.01 -1.25
CA LEU A 79 -5.58 -5.82 -2.33
C LEU A 79 -6.26 -5.41 -3.64
N LEU A 80 -7.41 -6.00 -3.98
CA LEU A 80 -8.19 -5.59 -5.17
C LEU A 80 -8.64 -4.13 -5.09
N LEU A 81 -9.04 -3.68 -3.90
CA LEU A 81 -9.40 -2.28 -3.68
C LEU A 81 -8.19 -1.35 -3.84
N LEU A 82 -7.06 -1.69 -3.23
CA LEU A 82 -5.83 -0.90 -3.35
C LEU A 82 -5.35 -0.83 -4.81
N ARG A 83 -5.39 -1.94 -5.54
CA ARG A 83 -5.03 -2.00 -6.97
C ARG A 83 -5.94 -1.14 -7.83
N SER A 84 -7.24 -1.18 -7.58
CA SER A 84 -8.20 -0.29 -8.26
C SER A 84 -7.86 1.19 -8.02
N ARG A 85 -7.53 1.59 -6.78
CA ARG A 85 -7.16 2.98 -6.46
C ARG A 85 -5.85 3.41 -7.13
N ALA A 86 -4.84 2.55 -7.14
CA ALA A 86 -3.57 2.80 -7.82
C ALA A 86 -3.76 2.97 -9.35
N LEU A 87 -4.53 2.08 -9.99
CA LEU A 87 -4.86 2.19 -11.41
C LEU A 87 -5.64 3.48 -11.73
N TRP A 88 -6.55 3.87 -10.83
CA TRP A 88 -7.31 5.10 -10.98
C TRP A 88 -6.42 6.34 -10.92
N SER A 89 -5.46 6.40 -10.00
CA SER A 89 -4.52 7.54 -9.90
C SER A 89 -3.58 7.63 -11.11
N GLY A 90 -3.22 6.49 -11.70
CA GLY A 90 -2.41 6.40 -12.93
C GLY A 90 -3.19 6.58 -14.24
N ALA A 91 -4.42 7.11 -14.20
CA ALA A 91 -5.31 7.29 -15.36
C ALA A 91 -5.70 6.01 -16.13
N ARG A 92 -5.38 4.81 -15.62
CA ARG A 92 -5.76 3.50 -16.15
C ARG A 92 -7.18 3.11 -15.71
N LYS A 93 -8.15 3.98 -16.04
CA LYS A 93 -9.51 3.95 -15.47
C LYS A 93 -10.30 2.68 -15.79
N GLU A 94 -10.08 2.08 -16.96
CA GLU A 94 -10.84 0.88 -17.35
C GLU A 94 -10.41 -0.34 -16.55
N GLU A 95 -9.10 -0.55 -16.39
CA GLU A 95 -8.55 -1.59 -15.52
C GLU A 95 -8.95 -1.35 -14.05
N ALA A 96 -8.93 -0.09 -13.60
CA ALA A 96 -9.39 0.26 -12.25
C ALA A 96 -10.83 -0.16 -11.98
N ARG A 97 -11.73 0.01 -12.97
CA ARG A 97 -13.14 -0.41 -12.89
C ARG A 97 -13.27 -1.93 -12.83
N GLN A 98 -12.48 -2.66 -13.63
CA GLN A 98 -12.48 -4.12 -13.61
C GLN A 98 -12.02 -4.67 -12.25
N CYS A 99 -10.92 -4.13 -11.69
CA CYS A 99 -10.47 -4.47 -10.35
C CYS A 99 -11.53 -4.16 -9.28
N PHE A 100 -12.21 -3.00 -9.38
CA PHE A 100 -13.26 -2.65 -8.43
C PHE A 100 -14.47 -3.58 -8.51
N LYS A 101 -14.87 -4.01 -9.71
CA LYS A 101 -15.93 -5.02 -9.88
C LYS A 101 -15.55 -6.34 -9.19
N ARG A 102 -14.32 -6.81 -9.38
CA ARG A 102 -13.80 -8.01 -8.71
C ARG A 102 -13.82 -7.85 -7.18
N TYR A 103 -13.41 -6.69 -6.67
CA TYR A 103 -13.51 -6.37 -5.25
C TYR A 103 -14.94 -6.50 -4.71
N LEU A 104 -15.94 -5.93 -5.42
CA LEU A 104 -17.34 -5.99 -4.99
C LEU A 104 -17.88 -7.43 -4.95
N ILE A 105 -17.49 -8.26 -5.91
CA ILE A 105 -17.87 -9.68 -5.95
C ILE A 105 -17.23 -10.41 -4.77
N ALA A 106 -15.91 -10.28 -4.58
CA ALA A 106 -15.17 -10.94 -3.51
C ALA A 106 -15.65 -10.51 -2.12
N ARG A 107 -15.97 -9.23 -1.92
CA ARG A 107 -16.51 -8.71 -0.66
C ARG A 107 -17.88 -9.30 -0.33
N ARG A 108 -18.74 -9.51 -1.33
CA ARG A 108 -20.07 -10.13 -1.13
C ARG A 108 -19.97 -11.62 -0.83
N ALA A 109 -18.99 -12.31 -1.41
CA ALA A 109 -18.78 -13.74 -1.17
C ALA A 109 -18.16 -14.06 0.22
N ALA A 110 -17.60 -13.05 0.89
CA ALA A 110 -17.01 -13.18 2.22
C ALA A 110 -17.97 -12.78 3.37
N GLN A 111 -19.23 -12.49 3.07
CA GLN A 111 -20.32 -12.24 4.02
C GLN A 111 -21.19 -13.49 4.17
#